data_AF-A0AA50VMD7-F1
#
_entry.id   AF-A0AA50VMD7-F1
#
_cell.length_a   1.000
_cell.length_b   1.000
_cell.length_c   1.000
_cell.angle_alpha   90.00
_cell.angle_beta   90.00
_cell.angle_gamma   90.00
#
_symmetry.space_group_name_H-M   'P 1'
#
loop_
_entity.id
_entity.type
_entity.pdbx_description
1 polymer ?
#
loop_
_entity_poly.entity_id
_entity_poly.type
_entity_poly.pdbx_seq_one_letter_code
_entity_poly.pdbx_strand_id
1 'polypeptide(L)' 'MELSAEGKTPEYMALAGIKFKLSLPQFKDNPQLKDELFQGIKAGHMAPYYKEVCTDLGWPFDQKLY' A
#
# COMPACT_ATOMS: atom_id res chain seq x y z
N MET A 1 -31.54 10.91 1.38
CA MET A 1 -30.16 11.02 0.86
C MET A 1 -29.27 11.09 2.09
N GLU A 2 -28.88 9.94 2.62
CA GLU A 2 -28.11 9.86 3.86
C GLU A 2 -26.64 10.04 3.53
N LEU A 3 -26.17 11.28 3.62
CA LEU A 3 -24.75 11.64 3.61
C LEU A 3 -24.22 11.44 5.03
N SER A 4 -24.04 10.18 5.43
CA SER A 4 -23.54 9.82 6.76
C SER A 4 -22.38 8.83 6.62
N ALA A 5 -21.24 9.34 6.16
CA ALA A 5 -19.95 8.69 6.37
C ALA A 5 -18.90 9.80 6.52
N GLU A 6 -18.72 10.26 7.75
CA GLU A 6 -17.68 11.18 8.15
C GLU A 6 -16.30 10.62 7.74
N GLY A 7 -15.71 11.20 6.69
CA GLY A 7 -14.32 11.67 6.69
C GLY A 7 -13.18 10.69 6.98
N LYS A 8 -13.34 9.37 6.85
CA LYS A 8 -12.18 8.46 6.81
C LYS A 8 -11.73 8.27 5.37
N THR A 9 -10.51 8.69 5.06
CA THR A 9 -9.82 8.25 3.84
C THR A 9 -9.89 6.73 3.81
N PRO A 10 -10.49 6.13 2.78
CA PRO A 10 -10.53 4.68 2.67
C PRO A 10 -9.12 4.10 2.77
N GLU A 11 -8.96 2.96 3.43
CA GLU A 11 -7.64 2.37 3.67
C GLU A 11 -6.88 2.13 2.35
N TYR A 12 -7.59 1.79 1.27
CA TYR A 12 -7.00 1.66 -0.06
C TYR A 12 -6.45 2.98 -0.63
N MET A 13 -7.04 4.14 -0.30
CA MET A 13 -6.56 5.45 -0.73
C MET A 13 -5.26 5.83 -0.01
N ALA A 14 -5.17 5.50 1.29
CA ALA A 14 -3.94 5.69 2.05
C ALA A 14 -2.79 4.84 1.47
N LEU A 15 -3.07 3.56 1.16
CA LEU A 15 -2.11 2.65 0.52
C LEU A 15 -1.66 3.14 -0.86
N ALA A 16 -2.58 3.63 -1.69
CA ALA A 16 -2.24 4.20 -3.00
C ALA A 16 -1.29 5.42 -2.87
N GLY A 17 -1.52 6.27 -1.86
CA GLY A 17 -0.63 7.40 -1.57
C GLY A 17 0.78 6.96 -1.17
N ILE A 18 0.90 5.91 -0.35
CA ILE A 18 2.19 5.36 0.07
C ILE A 18 2.91 4.71 -1.13
N LYS A 19 2.20 3.93 -1.95
CA LYS A 19 2.73 3.36 -3.21
C LYS A 19 3.27 4.45 -4.13
N PHE A 20 2.51 5.54 -4.31
CA PHE A 20 2.96 6.66 -5.13
C PHE A 20 4.22 7.32 -4.57
N LYS A 21 4.28 7.55 -3.25
CA LYS A 21 5.50 8.06 -2.60
C LYS A 21 6.69 7.15 -2.88
N LEU A 22 6.55 5.83 -2.71
CA LEU A 22 7.61 4.85 -2.96
C LEU A 22 8.05 4.74 -4.43
N SER A 23 7.21 5.20 -5.37
CA SER A 23 7.60 5.34 -6.78
C SER A 23 8.57 6.51 -7.00
N LEU A 24 8.54 7.52 -6.13
CA LEU A 24 9.45 8.65 -6.20
C LEU A 24 10.87 8.24 -5.77
N PRO A 25 11.92 8.65 -6.50
CA PRO A 25 13.30 8.25 -6.22
C PRO A 25 13.78 8.67 -4.83
N GLN A 26 13.24 9.76 -4.28
CA GLN A 26 13.55 10.25 -2.93
C GLN A 26 13.03 9.36 -1.79
N PHE A 27 12.05 8.49 -2.08
CA PHE A 27 11.39 7.65 -1.08
C PHE A 27 11.45 6.15 -1.42
N LYS A 28 11.97 5.78 -2.60
CA LYS A 28 12.06 4.40 -3.11
C LYS A 28 12.67 3.40 -2.11
N ASP A 29 13.65 3.86 -1.33
CA ASP A 29 14.35 3.06 -0.31
C ASP A 29 13.96 3.42 1.11
N ASN A 30 12.85 4.14 1.32
CA ASN A 30 12.37 4.49 2.64
C ASN A 30 11.70 3.27 3.32
N PRO A 31 12.34 2.64 4.33
CA PRO A 31 11.84 1.42 4.93
C PRO A 31 10.53 1.62 5.71
N GLN A 32 10.29 2.83 6.25
CA GLN A 32 9.07 3.12 6.99
C GLN A 32 7.84 3.10 6.08
N LEU A 33 7.96 3.70 4.88
CA LEU A 33 6.88 3.67 3.89
C LEU A 33 6.64 2.26 3.35
N LYS A 34 7.70 1.44 3.21
CA LYS A 34 7.52 0.03 2.84
C LYS A 34 6.73 -0.73 3.90
N ASP A 35 7.09 -0.57 5.17
CA ASP A 35 6.40 -1.24 6.28
C ASP A 35 4.95 -0.79 6.41
N GLU A 36 4.69 0.53 6.33
CA GLU A 36 3.33 1.09 6.40
C GLU A 36 2.42 0.56 5.29
N LEU A 37 2.93 0.54 4.04
CA LEU A 37 2.22 -0.07 2.91
C LEU A 37 1.95 -1.54 3.18
N PHE A 38 2.94 -2.25 3.70
CA PHE A 38 2.88 -3.69 3.91
C PHE A 38 1.88 -4.09 5.01
N GLN A 39 1.88 -3.36 6.13
CA GLN A 39 0.92 -3.55 7.22
C GLN A 39 -0.51 -3.31 6.76
N GLY A 40 -0.77 -2.25 5.98
CA GLY A 40 -2.12 -2.00 5.49
C GLY A 40 -2.57 -3.01 4.42
N ILE A 41 -1.67 -3.53 3.58
CA ILE A 41 -2.01 -4.61 2.64
C ILE A 41 -2.38 -5.90 3.40
N LYS A 42 -1.65 -6.23 4.47
CA LYS A 42 -2.00 -7.36 5.35
C LYS A 42 -3.35 -7.17 6.02
N ALA A 43 -3.58 -6.00 6.63
CA ALA A 43 -4.81 -5.69 7.35
C ALA A 43 -6.04 -5.75 6.43
N GLY A 44 -5.91 -5.31 5.19
CA GLY A 44 -6.99 -5.34 4.20
C GLY A 44 -7.16 -6.67 3.45
N HIS A 45 -6.41 -7.73 3.80
CA HIS A 45 -6.37 -9.00 3.05
C HIS A 45 -6.13 -8.80 1.53
N MET A 46 -5.34 -7.80 1.14
CA MET A 46 -5.17 -7.38 -0.25
C MET A 46 -3.99 -8.10 -0.93
N ALA A 47 -3.94 -9.44 -0.81
CA ALA A 47 -2.92 -10.28 -1.46
C ALA A 47 -2.66 -9.95 -2.96
N PRO A 48 -3.70 -9.84 -3.82
CA PRO A 48 -3.46 -9.51 -5.22
C PRO A 48 -2.86 -8.11 -5.42
N TYR A 49 -3.22 -7.15 -4.56
CA TYR A 49 -2.68 -5.80 -4.61
C TYR A 49 -1.19 -5.76 -4.21
N TYR A 50 -0.75 -6.58 -3.25
CA TYR A 50 0.68 -6.71 -2.93
C TYR A 50 1.50 -7.12 -4.15
N LYS A 51 1.00 -8.07 -4.94
CA LYS A 51 1.66 -8.54 -6.15
C LYS A 51 1.79 -7.42 -7.20
N GLU A 52 0.74 -6.63 -7.40
CA GLU A 52 0.77 -5.47 -8.29
C GLU A 52 1.76 -4.41 -7.80
N VAL A 53 1.76 -4.10 -6.50
CA VAL A 53 2.71 -3.16 -5.88
C VAL A 53 4.16 -3.62 -6.08
N CYS A 54 4.46 -4.89 -5.82
CA CYS A 54 5.79 -5.44 -6.03
C CYS A 54 6.22 -5.33 -7.49
N THR A 55 5.30 -5.57 -8.42
CA THR A 55 5.57 -5.46 -9.86
C THR A 55 5.86 -4.00 -10.25
N ASP A 56 5.02 -3.06 -9.83
CA ASP A 56 5.15 -1.64 -10.18
C ASP A 56 6.38 -0.96 -9.55
N LEU A 57 6.73 -1.34 -8.32
CA LEU A 57 7.88 -0.79 -7.61
C LEU A 57 9.17 -1.58 -7.87
N GLY A 58 9.10 -2.68 -8.62
CA GLY A 58 10.23 -3.57 -8.90
C GLY A 58 10.78 -4.25 -7.63
N TRP A 59 9.92 -4.51 -6.65
CA TRP A 59 10.30 -5.18 -5.40
C TRP A 59 10.24 -6.70 -5.55
N PRO A 60 11.08 -7.43 -4.80
CA PRO A 60 10.92 -8.87 -4.68
C PRO A 60 9.55 -9.19 -4.08
N PHE A 61 8.76 -10.01 -4.78
CA PHE A 61 7.50 -10.52 -4.26
C PHE A 61 7.80 -11.62 -3.24
N ASP A 62 7.57 -11.34 -1.96
CA ASP A 62 7.80 -12.32 -0.91
C ASP A 62 6.59 -13.23 -0.75
N GLN A 63 6.72 -14.45 -1.28
CA GLN A 63 5.69 -15.48 -1.17
C GLN A 63 5.55 -16.06 0.24
N LYS A 64 6.48 -15.81 1.19
CA LYS A 64 6.31 -16.31 2.56
C LYS A 64 5.20 -15.59 3.34
N LEU A 65 4.73 -14.48 2.79
CA LEU A 65 3.70 -13.66 3.39
C LEU A 65 2.29 -14.08 2.98
N TYR A 66 2.16 -15.10 2.12
CA TYR A 66 0.90 -15.74 1.72
C TYR A 66 1.05 -17.24 1.48
#